data_AF-A0A1G4KMV3-F1
#
_entry.id   AF-A0A1G4KMV3-F1
#
_cell.length_a   1.000
_cell.length_b   1.000
_cell.length_c   1.000
_cell.angle_alpha   90.00
_cell.angle_beta   90.00
_cell.angle_gamma   90.00
#
_symmetry.space_group_name_H-M   'P 1'
#
loop_
_entity.id
_entity.type
_entity.pdbx_description
1 polymer ?
#
loop_
_entity_poly.entity_id
_entity_poly.type
_entity_poly.pdbx_seq_one_letter_code
_entity_poly.pdbx_strand_id
1 'polypeptide(L)'
;MDFESVVHGLQPLLNNQFASKITEDEGLAKQCALKLSELAINLRAPSNRDILRESGVLKELLNLLLSALKTTIENDFSSINGVAVCSELIRSLANCLADNDENRSLFMSEYFEKGSDLRVQAAQVLEFDGNSGDSTFDLKFKTLALIKNLCLDSESYTRDCSSDLTSSLIKLLERSPSNPQSAEQLDAVTMASDLLSEFTQFSAPAVSAEEFQSLVHRLRRIAPKAGNGATTNTESDEEDPYCELVQLLTETLERVVSTNEHIDFSNQESTHKLQKELAETLATLELKETLENKLIIMRRLVSVMGLISANTSNSNLQDRSMCFEILSQANGGYVAAAALVVLSNSISSREAANDVCRHLKLSSIIQRCRAFQDPVQFQGFLDLMKKLLNLSNIQELEEADLVTLSMELKVCHDQCQYFQNLAPLLDAFLTKLVAVLPGSMLRKLLSNGNFKTMIVERGGIAACLLIDKLAVQHRNVDDEIVVELWTSVFRLQDPSVTQEGLSTPFLFQLMKSLGIYLRNRNKLDPNPVFETHSRQLSSLFEIIEPLSANTDSASQSILNNARFVAGMVVELLKDQALTSQESQLFNTATKLLLSNEPLTMSS
;
A
#
# COMPACT_ATOMS: atom_id res chain seq x y z
N MET A 1 10.24 -29.02 -40.13
CA MET A 1 8.85 -29.29 -40.55
C MET A 1 8.88 -29.61 -42.03
N ASP A 2 8.17 -30.63 -42.49
CA ASP A 2 7.93 -30.82 -43.93
C ASP A 2 6.81 -29.85 -44.35
N PHE A 3 7.22 -28.71 -44.92
CA PHE A 3 6.32 -27.60 -45.22
C PHE A 3 5.28 -27.99 -46.28
N GLU A 4 5.67 -28.75 -47.31
CA GLU A 4 4.75 -29.17 -48.38
C GLU A 4 3.66 -30.10 -47.85
N SER A 5 4.03 -31.04 -46.97
CA SER A 5 3.09 -31.94 -46.30
C SER A 5 2.11 -31.19 -45.38
N VAL A 6 2.59 -30.16 -44.69
CA VAL A 6 1.76 -29.30 -43.84
C VAL A 6 0.78 -28.48 -44.69
N VAL A 7 1.24 -27.78 -45.73
CA VAL A 7 0.37 -26.99 -46.61
C VAL A 7 -0.68 -27.85 -47.29
N HIS A 8 -0.29 -29.01 -47.83
CA HIS A 8 -1.23 -29.96 -48.41
C HIS A 8 -2.25 -30.47 -47.39
N GLY A 9 -1.81 -30.72 -46.15
CA GLY A 9 -2.68 -31.13 -45.04
C GLY A 9 -3.66 -30.06 -44.58
N LEU A 10 -3.30 -28.78 -44.70
CA LEU A 10 -4.14 -27.62 -44.35
C LEU A 10 -5.04 -27.17 -45.51
N GLN A 11 -4.79 -27.62 -46.75
CA GLN A 11 -5.55 -27.23 -47.93
C GLN A 11 -7.09 -27.36 -47.80
N PRO A 12 -7.66 -28.36 -47.10
CA PRO A 12 -9.10 -28.41 -46.85
C PRO A 12 -9.63 -27.22 -46.03
N LEU A 13 -8.80 -26.67 -45.12
CA LEU A 13 -9.10 -25.51 -44.27
C LEU A 13 -9.13 -24.20 -45.05
N LEU A 14 -8.30 -24.11 -46.07
CA LEU A 14 -8.04 -22.90 -46.85
C LEU A 14 -9.09 -22.63 -47.93
N ASN A 15 -10.12 -23.49 -48.02
CA ASN A 15 -11.23 -23.33 -48.94
C ASN A 15 -12.31 -22.38 -48.37
N ASN A 16 -12.79 -21.43 -49.18
CA ASN A 16 -13.74 -20.37 -48.80
C ASN A 16 -15.08 -20.80 -48.18
N GLN A 17 -15.42 -22.09 -48.14
CA GLN A 17 -16.65 -22.63 -47.53
C GLN A 17 -16.39 -23.41 -46.23
N PHE A 18 -15.16 -23.38 -45.71
CA PHE A 18 -14.77 -24.23 -44.60
C PHE A 18 -15.44 -23.82 -43.27
N ALA A 19 -15.50 -22.52 -42.97
CA ALA A 19 -16.02 -22.01 -41.70
C ALA A 19 -17.49 -22.40 -41.42
N SER A 20 -18.32 -22.60 -42.45
CA SER A 20 -19.70 -23.09 -42.29
C SER A 20 -19.80 -24.62 -42.21
N LYS A 21 -18.80 -25.35 -42.73
CA LYS A 21 -18.80 -26.82 -42.76
C LYS A 21 -18.23 -27.43 -41.48
N ILE A 22 -17.34 -26.73 -40.78
CA ILE A 22 -16.75 -27.23 -39.51
C ILE A 22 -17.78 -27.45 -38.42
N THR A 23 -18.90 -26.71 -38.44
CA THR A 23 -19.94 -26.86 -37.43
C THR A 23 -20.84 -28.07 -37.69
N GLU A 24 -20.90 -28.54 -38.93
CA GLU A 24 -21.82 -29.57 -39.41
C GLU A 24 -21.15 -30.94 -39.66
N ASP A 25 -19.88 -30.96 -40.08
CA ASP A 25 -19.14 -32.19 -40.43
C ASP A 25 -18.09 -32.54 -39.37
N GLU A 26 -18.43 -33.48 -38.50
CA GLU A 26 -17.54 -33.99 -37.44
C GLU A 26 -16.26 -34.64 -37.98
N GLY A 27 -16.37 -35.39 -39.09
CA GLY A 27 -15.24 -36.10 -39.68
C GLY A 27 -14.19 -35.13 -40.21
N LEU A 28 -14.65 -34.11 -40.95
CA LEU A 28 -13.82 -33.03 -41.44
C LEU A 28 -13.21 -32.23 -40.29
N ALA A 29 -14.01 -31.81 -39.31
CA ALA A 29 -13.54 -31.03 -38.17
C ALA A 29 -12.45 -31.78 -37.38
N LYS A 30 -12.62 -33.09 -37.13
CA LYS A 30 -11.63 -33.92 -36.44
C LYS A 30 -10.32 -34.04 -37.22
N GLN A 31 -10.39 -34.29 -38.53
CA GLN A 31 -9.20 -34.34 -39.38
C GLN A 31 -8.43 -33.01 -39.35
N CYS A 32 -9.18 -31.91 -39.38
CA CYS A 32 -8.65 -30.55 -39.36
C CYS A 32 -7.98 -30.21 -38.03
N ALA A 33 -8.64 -30.49 -36.90
CA ALA A 33 -8.08 -30.32 -35.57
C ALA A 33 -6.79 -31.15 -35.39
N LEU A 34 -6.73 -32.38 -35.91
CA LEU A 34 -5.50 -33.19 -35.88
C LEU A 34 -4.36 -32.55 -36.68
N LYS A 35 -4.63 -32.00 -37.86
CA LYS A 35 -3.60 -31.33 -38.69
C LYS A 35 -3.12 -30.03 -38.08
N LEU A 36 -4.01 -29.22 -37.53
CA LEU A 36 -3.65 -28.04 -36.74
C LEU A 36 -2.85 -28.44 -35.49
N SER A 37 -3.17 -29.59 -34.90
CA SER A 37 -2.44 -30.06 -33.74
C SER A 37 -0.99 -30.42 -34.06
N GLU A 38 -0.76 -31.12 -35.18
CA GLU A 38 0.58 -31.39 -35.73
C GLU A 38 1.33 -30.10 -36.07
N LEU A 39 0.66 -29.13 -36.71
CA LEU A 39 1.23 -27.82 -37.02
C LEU A 39 1.71 -27.11 -35.75
N ALA A 40 0.87 -27.01 -34.74
CA ALA A 40 1.21 -26.32 -33.50
C ALA A 40 2.43 -26.96 -32.79
N ILE A 41 2.61 -28.28 -32.88
CA ILE A 41 3.83 -28.95 -32.39
C ILE A 41 5.05 -28.52 -33.20
N ASN A 42 4.94 -28.49 -34.53
CA ASN A 42 6.02 -28.05 -35.41
C ASN A 42 6.44 -26.59 -35.16
N LEU A 43 5.48 -25.71 -34.85
CA LEU A 43 5.74 -24.29 -34.57
C LEU A 43 6.49 -24.02 -33.26
N ARG A 44 6.72 -25.05 -32.43
CA ARG A 44 7.64 -24.92 -31.28
C ARG A 44 9.07 -24.61 -31.71
N ALA A 45 9.51 -25.05 -32.90
CA ALA A 45 10.83 -24.70 -33.42
C ALA A 45 10.82 -23.30 -34.06
N PRO A 46 11.72 -22.38 -33.66
CA PRO A 46 11.70 -20.98 -34.11
C PRO A 46 11.71 -20.80 -35.63
N SER A 47 12.55 -21.55 -36.36
CA SER A 47 12.66 -21.43 -37.82
C SER A 47 11.36 -21.77 -38.57
N ASN A 48 10.50 -22.60 -38.00
CA ASN A 48 9.21 -22.92 -38.62
C ASN A 48 8.22 -21.74 -38.51
N ARG A 49 8.39 -20.85 -37.53
CA ARG A 49 7.54 -19.66 -37.32
C ARG A 49 7.75 -18.65 -38.45
N ASP A 50 9.01 -18.46 -38.87
CA ASP A 50 9.37 -17.57 -39.98
C ASP A 50 8.93 -18.15 -41.33
N ILE A 51 9.16 -19.45 -41.56
CA ILE A 51 8.69 -20.14 -42.78
C ILE A 51 7.17 -19.99 -42.94
N LEU A 52 6.40 -20.12 -41.87
CA LEU A 52 4.94 -19.97 -41.92
C LEU A 52 4.52 -18.54 -42.30
N ARG A 53 5.25 -17.52 -41.83
CA ARG A 53 5.02 -16.12 -42.18
C ARG A 53 5.40 -15.84 -43.65
N GLU A 54 6.62 -16.19 -44.04
CA GLU A 54 7.18 -15.88 -45.36
C GLU A 54 6.42 -16.57 -46.51
N SER A 55 5.84 -17.75 -46.23
CA SER A 55 5.02 -18.47 -47.20
C SER A 55 3.59 -17.95 -47.34
N GLY A 56 3.16 -17.00 -46.49
CA GLY A 56 1.79 -16.46 -46.50
C GLY A 56 0.74 -17.29 -45.75
N VAL A 57 1.08 -18.53 -45.35
CA VAL A 57 0.17 -19.44 -44.64
C VAL A 57 -0.32 -18.84 -43.32
N LEU A 58 0.53 -18.07 -42.62
CA LEU A 58 0.13 -17.37 -41.40
C LEU A 58 -1.08 -16.45 -41.63
N LYS A 59 -1.09 -15.65 -42.72
CA LYS A 59 -2.21 -14.77 -43.05
C LYS A 59 -3.47 -15.56 -43.37
N GLU A 60 -3.33 -16.68 -44.06
CA GLU A 60 -4.46 -17.56 -44.37
C GLU A 60 -5.07 -18.17 -43.09
N LEU A 61 -4.23 -18.63 -42.15
CA LEU A 61 -4.68 -19.14 -40.85
C LEU A 61 -5.36 -18.05 -39.99
N LEU A 62 -4.91 -16.80 -40.07
CA LEU A 62 -5.53 -15.67 -39.37
C LEU A 62 -6.92 -15.32 -39.95
N ASN A 63 -7.03 -15.29 -41.28
CA ASN A 63 -8.32 -15.11 -41.95
C ASN A 63 -9.29 -16.27 -41.66
N LEU A 64 -8.76 -17.49 -41.62
CA LEU A 64 -9.51 -18.66 -41.21
C LEU A 64 -10.02 -18.51 -39.77
N LEU A 65 -9.17 -18.07 -38.84
CA LEU A 65 -9.55 -17.88 -37.44
C LEU A 65 -10.69 -16.88 -37.31
N LEU A 66 -10.57 -15.72 -37.97
CA LEU A 66 -11.62 -14.69 -38.01
C LEU A 66 -12.97 -15.25 -38.44
N SER A 67 -12.98 -16.04 -39.52
CA SER A 67 -14.20 -16.64 -40.05
C SER A 67 -14.76 -17.77 -39.17
N ALA A 68 -13.89 -18.62 -38.64
CA ALA A 68 -14.27 -19.77 -37.83
C ALA A 68 -14.79 -19.34 -36.44
N LEU A 69 -14.13 -18.36 -35.80
CA LEU A 69 -14.61 -17.79 -34.53
C LEU A 69 -15.95 -17.09 -34.73
N LYS A 70 -16.11 -16.29 -35.80
CA LYS A 70 -17.39 -15.65 -36.12
C LYS A 70 -18.52 -16.67 -36.18
N THR A 71 -18.37 -17.74 -36.97
CA THR A 71 -19.39 -18.80 -37.06
C THR A 71 -19.61 -19.50 -35.72
N THR A 72 -18.57 -19.74 -34.94
CA THR A 72 -18.67 -20.41 -33.64
C THR A 72 -19.43 -19.54 -32.63
N ILE A 73 -19.16 -18.23 -32.61
CA ILE A 73 -19.81 -17.23 -31.75
C ILE A 73 -21.27 -17.02 -32.16
N GLU A 74 -21.56 -16.90 -33.47
CA GLU A 74 -22.94 -16.76 -33.97
C GLU A 74 -23.82 -17.97 -33.65
N ASN A 75 -23.22 -19.15 -33.46
CA ASN A 75 -23.89 -20.36 -33.01
C ASN A 75 -23.86 -20.54 -31.47
N ASP A 76 -23.54 -19.49 -30.72
CA ASP A 76 -23.47 -19.49 -29.25
C ASP A 76 -22.58 -20.60 -28.68
N PHE A 77 -21.48 -20.89 -29.39
CA PHE A 77 -20.53 -21.96 -29.07
C PHE A 77 -21.15 -23.35 -28.89
N SER A 78 -22.35 -23.57 -29.44
CA SER A 78 -23.08 -24.85 -29.32
C SER A 78 -22.42 -25.99 -30.12
N SER A 79 -21.60 -25.66 -31.13
CA SER A 79 -20.85 -26.62 -31.93
C SER A 79 -19.51 -26.99 -31.28
N ILE A 80 -19.43 -28.19 -30.69
CA ILE A 80 -18.18 -28.77 -30.15
C ILE A 80 -17.09 -28.83 -31.23
N ASN A 81 -17.45 -29.13 -32.47
CA ASN A 81 -16.54 -29.21 -33.61
C ASN A 81 -15.91 -27.85 -33.94
N GLY A 82 -16.74 -26.79 -33.99
CA GLY A 82 -16.27 -25.42 -34.19
C GLY A 82 -15.30 -24.97 -33.09
N VAL A 83 -15.65 -25.26 -31.82
CA VAL A 83 -14.80 -24.96 -30.66
C VAL A 83 -13.46 -25.69 -30.75
N ALA A 84 -13.45 -27.00 -31.06
CA ALA A 84 -12.24 -27.80 -31.15
C ALA A 84 -11.28 -27.31 -32.27
N VAL A 85 -11.82 -26.96 -33.44
CA VAL A 85 -11.02 -26.43 -34.55
C VAL A 85 -10.46 -25.04 -34.21
N CYS A 86 -11.29 -24.14 -33.68
CA CYS A 86 -10.82 -22.81 -33.26
C CYS A 86 -9.74 -22.92 -32.18
N SER A 87 -9.91 -23.85 -31.25
CA SER A 87 -8.94 -24.12 -30.18
C SER A 87 -7.56 -24.51 -30.74
N GLU A 88 -7.48 -25.50 -31.63
CA GLU A 88 -6.19 -25.90 -32.23
C GLU A 88 -5.59 -24.84 -33.17
N LEU A 89 -6.45 -24.04 -33.82
CA LEU A 89 -6.02 -22.92 -34.64
C LEU A 89 -5.38 -21.82 -33.79
N ILE A 90 -6.02 -21.43 -32.69
CA ILE A 90 -5.47 -20.48 -31.72
C ILE A 90 -4.17 -21.01 -31.12
N ARG A 91 -4.08 -22.31 -30.78
CA ARG A 91 -2.82 -22.91 -30.28
C ARG A 91 -1.70 -22.81 -31.29
N SER A 92 -1.98 -23.06 -32.58
CA SER A 92 -1.01 -22.91 -33.66
C SER A 92 -0.50 -21.47 -33.74
N LEU A 93 -1.41 -20.49 -33.69
CA LEU A 93 -1.08 -19.07 -33.74
C LEU A 93 -0.32 -18.61 -32.49
N ALA A 94 -0.70 -19.06 -31.30
CA ALA A 94 0.02 -18.76 -30.06
C ALA A 94 1.48 -19.20 -30.14
N ASN A 95 1.75 -20.41 -30.64
CA ASN A 95 3.13 -20.89 -30.86
C ASN A 95 3.87 -20.15 -31.98
N CYS A 96 3.14 -19.56 -32.93
CA CYS A 96 3.70 -18.73 -33.98
C CYS A 96 4.17 -17.36 -33.47
N LEU A 97 3.49 -16.81 -32.45
CA LEU A 97 3.83 -15.52 -31.81
C LEU A 97 4.90 -15.63 -30.73
N ALA A 98 5.07 -16.81 -30.12
CA ALA A 98 6.08 -17.04 -29.08
C ALA A 98 7.47 -16.62 -29.59
N ASP A 99 8.16 -15.76 -28.84
CA ASP A 99 9.51 -15.25 -29.13
C ASP A 99 9.74 -14.85 -30.60
N ASN A 100 8.75 -14.24 -31.27
CA ASN A 100 8.86 -13.84 -32.68
C ASN A 100 8.23 -12.46 -32.91
N ASP A 101 9.05 -11.42 -32.81
CA ASP A 101 8.63 -10.01 -32.94
C ASP A 101 7.99 -9.68 -34.30
N GLU A 102 8.50 -10.28 -35.37
CA GLU A 102 8.00 -10.05 -36.73
C GLU A 102 6.57 -10.59 -36.89
N ASN A 103 6.30 -11.78 -36.34
CA ASN A 103 4.96 -12.36 -36.32
C ASN A 103 4.02 -11.59 -35.38
N ARG A 104 4.50 -11.17 -34.20
CA ARG A 104 3.73 -10.30 -33.28
C ARG A 104 3.35 -8.97 -33.94
N SER A 105 4.29 -8.33 -34.62
CA SER A 105 4.08 -7.07 -35.34
C SER A 105 3.03 -7.22 -36.44
N LEU A 106 3.11 -8.29 -37.24
CA LEU A 106 2.10 -8.62 -38.25
C LEU A 106 0.72 -8.83 -37.62
N PHE A 107 0.65 -9.66 -36.57
CA PHE A 107 -0.62 -9.97 -35.89
C PHE A 107 -1.27 -8.71 -35.30
N MET A 108 -0.48 -7.91 -34.58
CA MET A 108 -0.97 -6.69 -33.93
C MET A 108 -1.45 -5.65 -34.93
N SER A 109 -0.69 -5.40 -35.99
CA SER A 109 -0.99 -4.33 -36.96
C SER A 109 -2.10 -4.67 -37.95
N GLU A 110 -2.25 -5.93 -38.36
CA GLU A 110 -3.22 -6.31 -39.38
C GLU A 110 -4.51 -6.97 -38.82
N TYR A 111 -4.45 -7.59 -37.64
CA TYR A 111 -5.55 -8.44 -37.15
C TYR A 111 -6.01 -8.11 -35.72
N PHE A 112 -5.16 -7.55 -34.87
CA PHE A 112 -5.44 -7.33 -33.44
C PHE A 112 -5.37 -5.87 -32.99
N GLU A 113 -5.43 -4.93 -33.94
CA GLU A 113 -5.50 -3.51 -33.64
C GLU A 113 -6.77 -3.16 -32.85
N LYS A 114 -6.79 -1.96 -32.26
CA LYS A 114 -7.92 -1.52 -31.44
C LYS A 114 -9.23 -1.52 -32.24
N GLY A 115 -10.23 -2.25 -31.73
CA GLY A 115 -11.53 -2.38 -32.38
C GLY A 115 -11.60 -3.38 -33.53
N SER A 116 -10.55 -4.16 -33.79
CA SER A 116 -10.59 -5.21 -34.81
C SER A 116 -11.58 -6.32 -34.44
N ASP A 117 -12.13 -6.99 -35.46
CA ASP A 117 -13.07 -8.11 -35.27
C ASP A 117 -12.44 -9.23 -34.42
N LEU A 118 -11.18 -9.58 -34.67
CA LEU A 118 -10.52 -10.66 -33.93
C LEU A 118 -10.37 -10.33 -32.44
N ARG A 119 -10.12 -9.05 -32.12
CA ARG A 119 -9.98 -8.59 -30.74
C ARG A 119 -11.31 -8.60 -30.00
N VAL A 120 -12.39 -8.17 -30.67
CA VAL A 120 -13.76 -8.28 -30.15
C VAL A 120 -14.15 -9.76 -29.95
N GLN A 121 -13.82 -10.62 -30.90
CA GLN A 121 -14.07 -12.06 -30.81
C GLN A 121 -13.28 -12.71 -29.67
N ALA A 122 -12.01 -12.31 -29.46
CA ALA A 122 -11.21 -12.79 -28.33
C ALA A 122 -11.86 -12.41 -26.99
N ALA A 123 -12.34 -11.17 -26.84
CA ALA A 123 -13.12 -10.75 -25.68
C ALA A 123 -14.37 -11.62 -25.49
N GLN A 124 -15.14 -11.86 -26.56
CA GLN A 124 -16.33 -12.72 -26.52
C GLN A 124 -16.01 -14.17 -26.11
N VAL A 125 -14.89 -14.73 -26.55
CA VAL A 125 -14.42 -16.07 -26.13
C VAL A 125 -14.14 -16.09 -24.62
N LEU A 126 -13.42 -15.10 -24.10
CA LEU A 126 -13.09 -15.01 -22.67
C LEU A 126 -14.35 -14.81 -21.80
N GLU A 127 -15.29 -14.00 -22.30
CA GLU A 127 -16.56 -13.70 -21.63
C GLU A 127 -17.63 -14.78 -21.80
N PHE A 128 -17.44 -15.82 -22.60
CA PHE A 128 -18.52 -16.77 -22.84
C PHE A 128 -18.87 -17.61 -21.59
N ASP A 129 -20.16 -17.81 -21.28
CA ASP A 129 -20.66 -18.48 -20.06
C ASP A 129 -21.48 -19.76 -20.35
N GLY A 130 -21.27 -20.39 -21.50
CA GLY A 130 -22.01 -21.61 -21.85
C GLY A 130 -21.67 -22.81 -20.97
N ASN A 131 -22.67 -23.67 -20.76
CA ASN A 131 -22.58 -24.97 -20.05
C ASN A 131 -21.71 -26.03 -20.77
N SER A 132 -20.82 -25.64 -21.67
CA SER A 132 -20.22 -26.50 -22.69
C SER A 132 -18.85 -27.05 -22.28
N GLY A 133 -18.83 -27.93 -21.27
CA GLY A 133 -17.76 -28.92 -21.02
C GLY A 133 -16.31 -28.41 -21.01
N ASP A 134 -15.35 -29.36 -21.04
CA ASP A 134 -13.92 -29.06 -20.99
C ASP A 134 -13.40 -28.33 -22.26
N SER A 135 -14.07 -28.49 -23.40
CA SER A 135 -13.61 -27.94 -24.69
C SER A 135 -13.67 -26.41 -24.78
N THR A 136 -14.68 -25.79 -24.16
CA THR A 136 -14.79 -24.33 -24.11
C THR A 136 -13.72 -23.73 -23.22
N PHE A 137 -13.36 -24.45 -22.16
CA PHE A 137 -12.31 -24.04 -21.25
C PHE A 137 -10.93 -24.08 -21.92
N ASP A 138 -10.65 -25.14 -22.68
CA ASP A 138 -9.45 -25.27 -23.50
C ASP A 138 -9.33 -24.13 -24.52
N LEU A 139 -10.43 -23.75 -25.19
CA LEU A 139 -10.45 -22.58 -26.08
C LEU A 139 -10.06 -21.28 -25.35
N LYS A 140 -10.60 -21.05 -24.16
CA LYS A 140 -10.25 -19.88 -23.33
C LYS A 140 -8.78 -19.89 -22.91
N PHE A 141 -8.28 -21.03 -22.44
CA PHE A 141 -6.87 -21.21 -22.06
C PHE A 141 -5.92 -20.88 -23.22
N LYS A 142 -6.18 -21.43 -24.41
CA LYS A 142 -5.38 -21.16 -25.60
C LYS A 142 -5.50 -19.71 -26.07
N THR A 143 -6.66 -19.08 -25.88
CA THR A 143 -6.85 -17.64 -26.15
C THR A 143 -6.01 -16.79 -25.21
N LEU A 144 -5.95 -17.12 -23.92
CA LEU A 144 -5.05 -16.47 -22.96
C LEU A 144 -3.59 -16.65 -23.37
N ALA A 145 -3.18 -17.87 -23.78
CA ALA A 145 -1.82 -18.13 -24.24
C ALA A 145 -1.44 -17.32 -25.49
N LEU A 146 -2.38 -17.16 -26.44
CA LEU A 146 -2.20 -16.28 -27.60
C LEU A 146 -1.96 -14.83 -27.17
N ILE A 147 -2.78 -14.30 -26.28
CA ILE A 147 -2.66 -12.91 -25.79
C ILE A 147 -1.38 -12.71 -24.98
N LYS A 148 -1.02 -13.66 -24.12
CA LYS A 148 0.22 -13.63 -23.33
C LYS A 148 1.45 -13.63 -24.24
N ASN A 149 1.48 -14.51 -25.24
CA ASN A 149 2.59 -14.55 -26.21
C ASN A 149 2.66 -13.29 -27.09
N LEU A 150 1.52 -12.65 -27.37
CA LEU A 150 1.48 -11.35 -28.05
C LEU A 150 2.09 -10.24 -27.19
N CYS A 151 1.79 -10.23 -25.89
CA CYS A 151 2.25 -9.17 -24.96
C CYS A 151 3.67 -9.39 -24.42
N LEU A 152 4.23 -10.59 -24.59
CA LEU A 152 5.54 -10.98 -24.06
C LEU A 152 6.63 -9.94 -24.42
N ASP A 153 7.27 -9.40 -23.38
CA ASP A 153 8.32 -8.38 -23.45
C ASP A 153 7.95 -7.09 -24.23
N SER A 154 6.65 -6.81 -24.42
CA SER A 154 6.17 -5.64 -25.17
C SER A 154 5.20 -4.78 -24.38
N GLU A 155 5.73 -3.74 -23.71
CA GLU A 155 4.93 -2.78 -22.94
C GLU A 155 3.82 -2.12 -23.79
N SER A 156 4.10 -1.82 -25.06
CA SER A 156 3.10 -1.19 -25.93
C SER A 156 1.94 -2.13 -26.22
N TYR A 157 2.21 -3.41 -26.49
CA TYR A 157 1.15 -4.37 -26.78
C TYR A 157 0.35 -4.70 -25.52
N THR A 158 1.00 -4.82 -24.35
CA THR A 158 0.33 -4.98 -23.06
C THR A 158 -0.60 -3.79 -22.78
N ARG A 159 -0.10 -2.56 -22.94
CA ARG A 159 -0.90 -1.34 -22.77
C ARG A 159 -2.09 -1.30 -23.73
N ASP A 160 -1.85 -1.56 -25.01
CA ASP A 160 -2.90 -1.54 -26.02
C ASP A 160 -3.97 -2.57 -25.68
N CYS A 161 -3.59 -3.84 -25.44
CA CYS A 161 -4.49 -4.94 -25.10
C CYS A 161 -5.32 -4.68 -23.83
N SER A 162 -4.69 -4.13 -22.78
CA SER A 162 -5.33 -3.87 -21.49
C SER A 162 -6.58 -2.99 -21.58
N SER A 163 -6.61 -2.05 -22.54
CA SER A 163 -7.72 -1.09 -22.64
C SER A 163 -9.08 -1.73 -23.00
N ASP A 164 -9.08 -2.91 -23.63
CA ASP A 164 -10.32 -3.58 -24.07
C ASP A 164 -10.52 -4.95 -23.40
N LEU A 165 -9.45 -5.60 -22.92
CA LEU A 165 -9.52 -6.98 -22.44
C LEU A 165 -9.55 -7.12 -20.92
N THR A 166 -9.24 -6.08 -20.15
CA THR A 166 -9.24 -6.12 -18.68
C THR A 166 -10.60 -6.56 -18.11
N SER A 167 -11.69 -5.94 -18.55
CA SER A 167 -13.05 -6.34 -18.12
C SER A 167 -13.39 -7.78 -18.49
N SER A 168 -12.95 -8.25 -19.66
CA SER A 168 -13.17 -9.63 -20.10
C SER A 168 -12.39 -10.63 -19.23
N LEU A 169 -11.17 -10.31 -18.81
CA LEU A 169 -10.39 -11.12 -17.87
C LEU A 169 -11.06 -11.17 -16.49
N ILE A 170 -11.57 -10.05 -15.99
CA ILE A 170 -12.27 -10.00 -14.70
C ILE A 170 -13.54 -10.86 -14.75
N LYS A 171 -14.35 -10.75 -15.81
CA LYS A 171 -15.55 -11.60 -16.02
C LYS A 171 -15.19 -13.09 -16.13
N LEU A 172 -14.10 -13.41 -16.81
CA LEU A 172 -13.59 -14.80 -16.87
C LEU A 172 -13.26 -15.31 -15.47
N LEU A 173 -12.55 -14.53 -14.66
CA LEU A 173 -12.20 -14.89 -13.29
C LEU A 173 -13.43 -14.95 -12.37
N GLU A 174 -14.44 -14.10 -12.57
CA GLU A 174 -15.69 -14.14 -11.81
C GLU A 174 -16.46 -15.44 -12.05
N ARG A 175 -16.55 -15.87 -13.31
CA ARG A 175 -17.33 -17.04 -13.74
C ARG A 175 -16.59 -18.37 -13.56
N SER A 176 -15.26 -18.34 -13.54
CA SER A 176 -14.47 -19.54 -13.37
C SER A 176 -14.80 -20.25 -12.05
N PRO A 177 -14.83 -21.59 -12.00
CA PRO A 177 -15.07 -22.30 -10.76
C PRO A 177 -13.99 -21.95 -9.73
N SER A 178 -14.38 -21.77 -8.46
CA SER A 178 -13.38 -21.57 -7.40
C SER A 178 -12.65 -22.86 -7.04
N ASN A 179 -13.25 -24.03 -7.33
CA ASN A 179 -12.61 -25.33 -7.27
C ASN A 179 -12.50 -25.86 -8.70
N PRO A 180 -11.42 -25.55 -9.42
CA PRO A 180 -11.10 -26.21 -10.68
C PRO A 180 -11.18 -27.73 -10.53
N GLN A 181 -11.85 -28.39 -11.46
CA GLN A 181 -11.99 -29.85 -11.47
C GLN A 181 -10.81 -30.54 -12.16
N SER A 182 -10.02 -29.79 -12.93
CA SER A 182 -8.80 -30.24 -13.62
C SER A 182 -7.63 -29.27 -13.42
N ALA A 183 -6.41 -29.75 -13.65
CA ALA A 183 -5.19 -28.92 -13.63
C ALA A 183 -5.25 -27.82 -14.71
N GLU A 184 -5.70 -28.16 -15.92
CA GLU A 184 -5.89 -27.21 -17.02
C GLU A 184 -6.84 -26.06 -16.63
N GLN A 185 -7.87 -26.36 -15.83
CA GLN A 185 -8.77 -25.35 -15.30
C GLN A 185 -8.10 -24.37 -14.35
N LEU A 186 -7.17 -24.87 -13.55
CA LEU A 186 -6.40 -24.05 -12.64
C LEU A 186 -5.38 -23.19 -13.40
N ASP A 187 -4.68 -23.79 -14.37
CA ASP A 187 -3.68 -23.09 -15.20
C ASP A 187 -4.26 -21.89 -15.95
N ALA A 188 -5.49 -22.00 -16.49
CA ALA A 188 -6.10 -20.85 -17.15
C ALA A 188 -6.54 -19.75 -16.18
N VAL A 189 -6.99 -20.11 -14.98
CA VAL A 189 -7.31 -19.12 -13.95
C VAL A 189 -6.02 -18.40 -13.50
N THR A 190 -4.93 -19.13 -13.35
CA THR A 190 -3.60 -18.58 -13.03
C THR A 190 -3.13 -17.66 -14.14
N MET A 191 -3.14 -18.12 -15.40
CA MET A 191 -2.75 -17.32 -16.56
C MET A 191 -3.62 -16.06 -16.74
N ALA A 192 -4.92 -16.16 -16.50
CA ALA A 192 -5.82 -15.01 -16.54
C ALA A 192 -5.51 -14.01 -15.42
N SER A 193 -5.18 -14.48 -14.21
CA SER A 193 -4.82 -13.62 -13.07
C SER A 193 -3.46 -12.94 -13.29
N ASP A 194 -2.51 -13.66 -13.90
CA ASP A 194 -1.19 -13.17 -14.25
C ASP A 194 -1.28 -12.06 -15.31
N LEU A 195 -1.98 -12.33 -16.40
CA LEU A 195 -2.23 -11.34 -17.45
C LEU A 195 -3.02 -10.12 -16.93
N LEU A 196 -3.99 -10.34 -16.04
CA LEU A 196 -4.74 -9.25 -15.40
C LEU A 196 -3.83 -8.39 -14.50
N SER A 197 -2.91 -9.01 -13.76
CA SER A 197 -1.90 -8.28 -12.98
C SER A 197 -1.09 -7.36 -13.89
N GLU A 198 -0.58 -7.87 -15.01
CA GLU A 198 0.14 -7.04 -16.00
C GLU A 198 -0.75 -5.93 -16.58
N PHE A 199 -1.97 -6.24 -16.99
CA PHE A 199 -2.87 -5.28 -17.63
C PHE A 199 -3.29 -4.15 -16.70
N THR A 200 -3.45 -4.42 -15.40
CA THR A 200 -3.83 -3.38 -14.43
C THR A 200 -2.74 -2.33 -14.24
N GLN A 201 -1.51 -2.54 -14.71
CA GLN A 201 -0.49 -1.47 -14.79
C GLN A 201 -0.94 -0.28 -15.66
N PHE A 202 -1.76 -0.53 -16.67
CA PHE A 202 -2.23 0.48 -17.62
C PHE A 202 -3.73 0.76 -17.52
N SER A 203 -4.51 -0.23 -17.08
CA SER A 203 -5.98 -0.20 -17.14
C SER A 203 -6.66 -0.12 -15.77
N ALA A 204 -5.91 -0.05 -14.66
CA ALA A 204 -6.49 0.09 -13.32
C ALA A 204 -7.54 1.21 -13.19
N PRO A 205 -7.36 2.42 -13.80
CA PRO A 205 -8.37 3.47 -13.76
C PRO A 205 -9.71 3.13 -14.45
N ALA A 206 -9.74 2.13 -15.33
CA ALA A 206 -10.94 1.70 -16.04
C ALA A 206 -11.77 0.65 -15.27
N VAL A 207 -11.20 0.05 -14.22
CA VAL A 207 -11.88 -0.99 -13.42
C VAL A 207 -13.01 -0.36 -12.62
N SER A 208 -14.22 -0.89 -12.76
CA SER A 208 -15.41 -0.45 -12.03
C SER A 208 -15.46 -0.97 -10.59
N ALA A 209 -16.32 -0.37 -9.76
CA ALA A 209 -16.55 -0.82 -8.39
C ALA A 209 -17.10 -2.27 -8.32
N GLU A 210 -17.95 -2.66 -9.28
CA GLU A 210 -18.51 -4.01 -9.37
C GLU A 210 -17.42 -5.03 -9.71
N GLU A 211 -16.59 -4.74 -10.71
CA GLU A 211 -15.45 -5.59 -11.08
C GLU A 211 -14.45 -5.74 -9.92
N PHE A 212 -14.14 -4.64 -9.22
CA PHE A 212 -13.29 -4.68 -8.03
C PHE A 212 -13.89 -5.58 -6.94
N GLN A 213 -15.20 -5.48 -6.71
CA GLN A 213 -15.90 -6.33 -5.75
C GLN A 213 -15.86 -7.81 -6.16
N SER A 214 -16.01 -8.13 -7.45
CA SER A 214 -15.90 -9.51 -7.95
C SER A 214 -14.50 -10.09 -7.74
N LEU A 215 -13.44 -9.28 -7.89
CA LEU A 215 -12.07 -9.70 -7.57
C LEU A 215 -11.86 -9.97 -6.07
N VAL A 216 -12.40 -9.13 -5.18
CA VAL A 216 -12.36 -9.38 -3.72
C VAL A 216 -13.11 -10.66 -3.36
N HIS A 217 -14.29 -10.85 -3.93
CA HIS A 217 -15.10 -12.04 -3.71
C HIS A 217 -14.36 -13.32 -4.18
N ARG A 218 -13.70 -13.24 -5.34
CA ARG A 218 -12.85 -14.30 -5.88
C ARG A 218 -11.69 -14.64 -4.93
N LEU A 219 -10.97 -13.64 -4.45
CA LEU A 219 -9.88 -13.80 -3.51
C LEU A 219 -10.34 -14.51 -2.23
N ARG A 220 -11.47 -14.08 -1.64
CA ARG A 220 -12.06 -14.70 -0.46
C ARG A 220 -12.35 -16.19 -0.65
N ARG A 221 -12.80 -16.60 -1.84
CA ARG A 221 -13.09 -18.02 -2.16
C ARG A 221 -11.83 -18.86 -2.37
N ILE A 222 -10.71 -18.24 -2.74
CA ILE A 222 -9.43 -18.92 -2.98
C ILE A 222 -8.60 -19.02 -1.70
N ALA A 223 -8.59 -17.97 -0.86
CA ALA A 223 -7.75 -17.86 0.33
C ALA A 223 -7.73 -19.10 1.26
N PRO A 224 -8.84 -19.80 1.54
CA PRO A 224 -8.80 -21.00 2.37
C PRO A 224 -7.95 -22.17 1.82
N LYS A 225 -7.70 -22.20 0.50
CA LYS A 225 -6.99 -23.28 -0.20
C LYS A 225 -5.49 -23.04 -0.30
N ALA A 226 -5.07 -21.78 -0.27
CA ALA A 226 -3.66 -21.42 -0.30
C ALA A 226 -2.93 -21.90 0.96
N GLY A 227 -1.66 -22.24 0.79
CA GLY A 227 -0.77 -22.72 1.85
C GLY A 227 -1.07 -24.14 2.31
N ASN A 228 -1.88 -24.92 1.59
CA ASN A 228 -2.19 -26.31 1.98
C ASN A 228 -1.22 -27.34 1.36
N GLY A 229 -0.41 -26.94 0.37
CA GLY A 229 0.48 -27.83 -0.39
C GLY A 229 1.57 -28.55 0.42
N ALA A 230 1.91 -28.06 1.61
CA ALA A 230 2.98 -28.64 2.44
C ALA A 230 2.55 -29.87 3.28
N THR A 231 1.28 -30.30 3.24
CA THR A 231 0.75 -31.36 4.14
C THR A 231 0.81 -32.78 3.57
N THR A 232 1.24 -32.98 2.32
CA THR A 232 1.54 -34.30 1.77
C THR A 232 3.05 -34.50 1.71
N ASN A 233 3.55 -35.54 2.39
CA ASN A 233 4.95 -35.99 2.47
C ASN A 233 5.53 -36.47 1.12
N THR A 234 5.31 -35.74 0.04
CA THR A 234 5.93 -35.96 -1.26
C THR A 234 6.87 -34.81 -1.50
N GLU A 235 8.15 -35.12 -1.67
CA GLU A 235 9.22 -34.21 -2.14
C GLU A 235 8.93 -33.73 -3.58
N SER A 236 7.77 -33.11 -3.80
CA SER A 236 7.47 -32.41 -5.03
C SER A 236 7.66 -30.92 -4.76
N ASP A 237 8.65 -30.32 -5.42
CA ASP A 237 8.81 -28.87 -5.59
C ASP A 237 7.65 -28.26 -6.41
N GLU A 238 6.43 -28.78 -6.29
CA GLU A 238 5.24 -28.27 -6.97
C GLU A 238 4.80 -26.99 -6.25
N GLU A 239 4.99 -25.85 -6.93
CA GLU A 239 4.50 -24.54 -6.52
C GLU A 239 3.00 -24.63 -6.19
N ASP A 240 2.56 -24.03 -5.07
CA ASP A 240 1.14 -24.02 -4.70
C ASP A 240 0.38 -23.02 -5.61
N PRO A 241 -0.39 -23.47 -6.60
CA PRO A 241 -1.06 -22.58 -7.56
C PRO A 241 -2.08 -21.67 -6.89
N TYR A 242 -2.66 -22.07 -5.75
CA TYR A 242 -3.56 -21.20 -5.01
C TYR A 242 -2.81 -20.09 -4.27
N CYS A 243 -1.56 -20.35 -3.87
CA CYS A 243 -0.70 -19.33 -3.30
C CYS A 243 -0.34 -18.26 -4.35
N GLU A 244 0.06 -18.69 -5.55
CA GLU A 244 0.30 -17.79 -6.69
C GLU A 244 -0.94 -16.95 -7.02
N LEU A 245 -2.13 -17.57 -7.10
CA LEU A 245 -3.38 -16.87 -7.33
C LEU A 245 -3.68 -15.81 -6.27
N VAL A 246 -3.47 -16.11 -4.98
CA VAL A 246 -3.64 -15.13 -3.90
C VAL A 246 -2.67 -13.96 -4.09
N GLN A 247 -1.42 -14.23 -4.44
CA GLN A 247 -0.43 -13.20 -4.68
C GLN A 247 -0.81 -12.30 -5.86
N LEU A 248 -1.19 -12.87 -7.00
CA LEU A 248 -1.60 -12.13 -8.20
C LEU A 248 -2.86 -11.29 -7.96
N LEU A 249 -3.88 -11.86 -7.29
CA LEU A 249 -5.11 -11.13 -6.98
C LEU A 249 -4.89 -10.01 -5.97
N THR A 250 -4.08 -10.22 -4.93
CA THR A 250 -3.77 -9.16 -3.96
C THR A 250 -2.96 -8.03 -4.57
N GLU A 251 -2.04 -8.34 -5.49
CA GLU A 251 -1.34 -7.33 -6.30
C GLU A 251 -2.30 -6.51 -7.16
N THR A 252 -3.17 -7.20 -7.88
CA THR A 252 -4.17 -6.58 -8.76
C THR A 252 -5.08 -5.64 -7.97
N LEU A 253 -5.60 -6.09 -6.82
CA LEU A 253 -6.45 -5.28 -5.95
C LEU A 253 -5.74 -4.04 -5.41
N GLU A 254 -4.49 -4.19 -4.91
CA GLU A 254 -3.69 -3.06 -4.43
C GLU A 254 -3.45 -2.04 -5.55
N ARG A 255 -3.08 -2.51 -6.74
CA ARG A 255 -2.82 -1.65 -7.91
C ARG A 255 -4.08 -0.90 -8.35
N VAL A 256 -5.22 -1.58 -8.42
CA VAL A 256 -6.49 -0.95 -8.77
C VAL A 256 -6.85 0.14 -7.77
N VAL A 257 -6.89 -0.16 -6.47
CA VAL A 257 -7.35 0.83 -5.48
C VAL A 257 -6.34 1.95 -5.22
N SER A 258 -5.05 1.73 -5.45
CA SER A 258 -4.01 2.76 -5.28
C SER A 258 -3.92 3.76 -6.43
N THR A 259 -4.38 3.40 -7.63
CA THR A 259 -4.28 4.24 -8.84
C THR A 259 -5.64 4.70 -9.38
N ASN A 260 -6.73 4.03 -9.02
CA ASN A 260 -8.07 4.40 -9.45
C ASN A 260 -8.80 5.24 -8.38
N GLU A 261 -8.66 6.55 -8.50
CA GLU A 261 -9.36 7.52 -7.64
C GLU A 261 -10.87 7.61 -7.92
N HIS A 262 -11.36 6.99 -9.00
CA HIS A 262 -12.75 7.09 -9.45
C HIS A 262 -13.67 5.99 -8.91
N ILE A 263 -13.13 4.99 -8.21
CA ILE A 263 -13.96 3.97 -7.57
C ILE A 263 -14.79 4.62 -6.46
N ASP A 264 -16.11 4.53 -6.60
CA ASP A 264 -17.07 5.08 -5.65
C ASP A 264 -17.43 4.04 -4.58
N PHE A 265 -17.10 4.37 -3.32
CA PHE A 265 -17.41 3.60 -2.12
C PHE A 265 -18.52 4.24 -1.27
N SER A 266 -19.33 5.12 -1.86
CA SER A 266 -20.45 5.80 -1.18
C SER A 266 -21.60 4.86 -0.77
N ASN A 267 -21.77 3.74 -1.46
CA ASN A 267 -22.75 2.71 -1.09
C ASN A 267 -22.29 1.96 0.18
N GLN A 268 -22.82 2.36 1.33
CA GLN A 268 -22.43 1.82 2.63
C GLN A 268 -22.61 0.30 2.74
N GLU A 269 -23.68 -0.30 2.17
CA GLU A 269 -23.92 -1.74 2.29
C GLU A 269 -22.89 -2.54 1.48
N SER A 270 -22.68 -2.14 0.21
CA SER A 270 -21.70 -2.79 -0.67
C SER A 270 -20.28 -2.61 -0.15
N THR A 271 -19.92 -1.40 0.31
CA THR A 271 -18.61 -1.11 0.88
C THR A 271 -18.38 -1.88 2.18
N HIS A 272 -19.41 -2.00 3.04
CA HIS A 272 -19.31 -2.82 4.25
C HIS A 272 -19.05 -4.29 3.93
N LYS A 273 -19.81 -4.85 2.99
CA LYS A 273 -19.62 -6.24 2.54
C LYS A 273 -18.19 -6.43 2.00
N LEU A 274 -17.70 -5.49 1.19
CA LEU A 274 -16.35 -5.51 0.63
C LEU A 274 -15.27 -5.52 1.71
N GLN A 275 -15.32 -4.59 2.67
CA GLN A 275 -14.38 -4.51 3.79
C GLN A 275 -14.42 -5.76 4.67
N LYS A 276 -15.62 -6.31 4.90
CA LYS A 276 -15.80 -7.56 5.64
C LYS A 276 -15.17 -8.75 4.92
N GLU A 277 -15.36 -8.89 3.62
CA GLU A 277 -14.75 -9.96 2.83
C GLU A 277 -13.21 -9.88 2.84
N LEU A 278 -12.65 -8.67 2.76
CA LEU A 278 -11.21 -8.44 2.90
C LEU A 278 -10.70 -8.80 4.30
N ALA A 279 -11.41 -8.40 5.37
CA ALA A 279 -11.04 -8.71 6.74
C ALA A 279 -11.05 -10.23 7.01
N GLU A 280 -12.07 -10.94 6.53
CA GLU A 280 -12.17 -12.40 6.64
C GLU A 280 -11.08 -13.12 5.85
N THR A 281 -10.76 -12.62 4.65
CA THR A 281 -9.67 -13.12 3.81
C THR A 281 -8.33 -12.95 4.54
N LEU A 282 -8.08 -11.76 5.06
CA LEU A 282 -6.85 -11.44 5.80
C LEU A 282 -6.69 -12.33 7.03
N ALA A 283 -7.74 -12.49 7.84
CA ALA A 283 -7.74 -13.39 8.99
C ALA A 283 -7.48 -14.85 8.59
N THR A 284 -8.07 -15.31 7.47
CA THR A 284 -7.88 -16.68 6.97
C THR A 284 -6.42 -16.94 6.58
N LEU A 285 -5.81 -16.03 5.83
CA LEU A 285 -4.44 -16.16 5.35
C LEU A 285 -3.40 -15.94 6.46
N GLU A 286 -3.70 -15.08 7.43
CA GLU A 286 -2.81 -14.85 8.58
C GLU A 286 -2.60 -16.13 9.41
N LEU A 287 -3.58 -17.04 9.44
CA LEU A 287 -3.47 -18.33 10.13
C LEU A 287 -2.68 -19.40 9.34
N LYS A 288 -2.31 -19.16 8.09
CA LYS A 288 -1.56 -20.11 7.25
C LYS A 288 -0.05 -19.95 7.50
N GLU A 289 0.58 -20.92 8.16
CA GLU A 289 2.02 -20.86 8.47
C GLU A 289 2.90 -21.08 7.22
N THR A 290 2.42 -21.93 6.30
CA THR A 290 3.10 -22.39 5.07
C THR A 290 2.75 -21.55 3.85
N LEU A 291 2.15 -20.36 4.04
CA LEU A 291 1.82 -19.47 2.93
C LEU A 291 3.10 -18.79 2.42
N GLU A 292 3.44 -19.00 1.16
CA GLU A 292 4.57 -18.32 0.52
C GLU A 292 4.27 -16.82 0.37
N ASN A 293 5.32 -16.00 0.44
CA ASN A 293 5.20 -14.54 0.37
C ASN A 293 4.17 -13.93 1.36
N LYS A 294 3.86 -14.63 2.46
CA LYS A 294 2.84 -14.24 3.45
C LYS A 294 2.95 -12.78 3.87
N LEU A 295 4.13 -12.30 4.24
CA LEU A 295 4.33 -10.92 4.68
C LEU A 295 3.92 -9.89 3.61
N ILE A 296 4.25 -10.15 2.33
CA ILE A 296 3.87 -9.27 1.22
C ILE A 296 2.36 -9.27 1.06
N ILE A 297 1.74 -10.46 1.01
CA ILE A 297 0.29 -10.63 0.87
C ILE A 297 -0.45 -9.91 2.02
N MET A 298 0.01 -10.08 3.27
CA MET A 298 -0.64 -9.48 4.44
C MET A 298 -0.54 -7.95 4.41
N ARG A 299 0.63 -7.40 4.07
CA ARG A 299 0.84 -5.95 3.91
C ARG A 299 -0.06 -5.37 2.83
N ARG A 300 -0.13 -6.01 1.65
CA ARG A 300 -1.00 -5.59 0.54
C ARG A 300 -2.47 -5.54 0.95
N LEU A 301 -2.96 -6.56 1.66
CA LEU A 301 -4.35 -6.59 2.13
C LEU A 301 -4.66 -5.49 3.15
N VAL A 302 -3.74 -5.21 4.09
CA VAL A 302 -3.88 -4.06 5.00
C VAL A 302 -3.91 -2.75 4.21
N SER A 303 -3.03 -2.59 3.22
CA SER A 303 -3.01 -1.42 2.33
C SER A 303 -4.31 -1.27 1.55
N VAL A 304 -4.84 -2.35 0.95
CA VAL A 304 -6.10 -2.35 0.20
C VAL A 304 -7.26 -1.88 1.10
N MET A 305 -7.41 -2.49 2.29
CA MET A 305 -8.44 -2.06 3.24
C MET A 305 -8.26 -0.61 3.67
N GLY A 306 -7.02 -0.18 3.89
CA GLY A 306 -6.67 1.20 4.24
C GLY A 306 -6.99 2.21 3.13
N LEU A 307 -6.75 1.87 1.87
CA LEU A 307 -7.01 2.73 0.71
C LEU A 307 -8.52 2.87 0.45
N ILE A 308 -9.29 1.76 0.53
CA ILE A 308 -10.77 1.82 0.49
C ILE A 308 -11.29 2.69 1.64
N SER A 309 -10.69 2.58 2.83
CA SER A 309 -11.09 3.35 4.01
C SER A 309 -10.73 4.84 3.90
N ALA A 310 -9.59 5.16 3.31
CA ALA A 310 -9.14 6.54 3.13
C ALA A 310 -9.81 7.25 1.94
N ASN A 311 -10.52 6.50 1.07
CA ASN A 311 -11.23 7.07 -0.06
C ASN A 311 -12.29 8.07 0.41
N THR A 312 -12.33 9.24 -0.24
CA THR A 312 -13.19 10.37 0.15
C THR A 312 -14.69 10.08 0.07
N SER A 313 -15.11 9.12 -0.76
CA SER A 313 -16.51 8.68 -0.86
C SER A 313 -16.95 7.79 0.30
N ASN A 314 -16.01 7.19 1.05
CA ASN A 314 -16.30 6.25 2.12
C ASN A 314 -16.43 6.94 3.49
N SER A 315 -17.59 6.79 4.14
CA SER A 315 -17.82 7.35 5.48
C SER A 315 -17.14 6.57 6.62
N ASN A 316 -16.84 5.29 6.39
CA ASN A 316 -16.36 4.30 7.37
C ASN A 316 -17.29 4.05 8.58
N LEU A 317 -18.43 4.72 8.69
CA LEU A 317 -19.35 4.57 9.82
C LEU A 317 -19.97 3.18 9.87
N GLN A 318 -20.26 2.62 8.69
CA GLN A 318 -20.85 1.29 8.51
C GLN A 318 -19.94 0.17 9.02
N ASP A 319 -18.62 0.39 9.07
CA ASP A 319 -17.64 -0.65 9.40
C ASP A 319 -17.26 -0.71 10.88
N ARG A 320 -17.68 0.28 11.68
CA ARG A 320 -17.29 0.39 13.10
C ARG A 320 -17.61 -0.85 13.91
N SER A 321 -18.82 -1.39 13.78
CA SER A 321 -19.26 -2.57 14.53
C SER A 321 -18.36 -3.78 14.26
N MET A 322 -18.06 -4.04 12.98
CA MET A 322 -17.14 -5.10 12.58
C MET A 322 -15.74 -4.87 13.15
N CYS A 323 -15.22 -3.65 13.10
CA CYS A 323 -13.91 -3.35 13.66
C CYS A 323 -13.87 -3.55 15.19
N PHE A 324 -14.94 -3.21 15.92
CA PHE A 324 -15.05 -3.49 17.35
C PHE A 324 -15.04 -4.98 17.64
N GLU A 325 -15.75 -5.79 16.85
CA GLU A 325 -15.75 -7.25 16.96
C GLU A 325 -14.36 -7.83 16.70
N ILE A 326 -13.70 -7.41 15.62
CA ILE A 326 -12.32 -7.83 15.30
C ILE A 326 -11.38 -7.49 16.46
N LEU A 327 -11.40 -6.27 16.98
CA LEU A 327 -10.51 -5.88 18.08
C LEU A 327 -10.86 -6.54 19.42
N SER A 328 -12.09 -7.06 19.56
CA SER A 328 -12.52 -7.81 20.75
C SER A 328 -12.19 -9.31 20.66
N GLN A 329 -12.18 -9.90 19.47
CA GLN A 329 -12.13 -11.35 19.27
C GLN A 329 -10.89 -11.86 18.54
N ALA A 330 -10.26 -11.05 17.69
CA ALA A 330 -9.29 -11.56 16.72
C ALA A 330 -7.99 -12.10 17.35
N ASN A 331 -7.54 -13.20 16.77
CA ASN A 331 -6.17 -13.70 16.84
C ASN A 331 -5.49 -13.28 15.52
N GLY A 332 -4.57 -12.34 15.57
CA GLY A 332 -3.87 -11.84 14.38
C GLY A 332 -3.52 -10.36 14.49
N GLY A 333 -2.26 -10.02 14.18
CA GLY A 333 -1.77 -8.66 14.20
C GLY A 333 -2.20 -7.88 12.95
N TYR A 334 -2.29 -8.51 11.78
CA TYR A 334 -2.63 -7.82 10.53
C TYR A 334 -4.12 -7.49 10.43
N VAL A 335 -5.01 -8.42 10.76
CA VAL A 335 -6.45 -8.13 10.77
C VAL A 335 -6.80 -7.04 11.79
N ALA A 336 -6.15 -7.05 12.96
CA ALA A 336 -6.29 -6.00 13.96
C ALA A 336 -5.78 -4.65 13.43
N ALA A 337 -4.61 -4.63 12.77
CA ALA A 337 -4.07 -3.42 12.17
C ALA A 337 -5.01 -2.81 11.12
N ALA A 338 -5.57 -3.62 10.22
CA ALA A 338 -6.54 -3.14 9.23
C ALA A 338 -7.78 -2.53 9.92
N ALA A 339 -8.32 -3.19 10.94
CA ALA A 339 -9.45 -2.67 11.72
C ALA A 339 -9.12 -1.34 12.42
N LEU A 340 -7.90 -1.15 12.93
CA LEU A 340 -7.47 0.10 13.53
C LEU A 340 -7.39 1.24 12.49
N VAL A 341 -6.92 0.96 11.27
CA VAL A 341 -6.91 1.94 10.16
C VAL A 341 -8.33 2.38 9.84
N VAL A 342 -9.25 1.42 9.64
CA VAL A 342 -10.66 1.70 9.31
C VAL A 342 -11.34 2.52 10.41
N LEU A 343 -11.14 2.13 11.68
CA LEU A 343 -11.68 2.89 12.81
C LEU A 343 -11.11 4.31 12.88
N SER A 344 -9.81 4.47 12.66
CA SER A 344 -9.16 5.77 12.68
C SER A 344 -9.75 6.72 11.63
N ASN A 345 -10.02 6.21 10.43
CA ASN A 345 -10.63 6.98 9.34
C ASN A 345 -12.11 7.28 9.57
N SER A 346 -12.79 6.49 10.41
CA SER A 346 -14.17 6.79 10.83
C SER A 346 -14.29 7.98 11.80
N ILE A 347 -13.17 8.51 12.32
CA ILE A 347 -13.16 9.59 13.32
C ILE A 347 -12.86 10.92 12.64
N SER A 348 -13.92 11.70 12.38
CA SER A 348 -13.83 13.05 11.82
C SER A 348 -14.04 14.16 12.85
N SER A 349 -14.51 13.83 14.06
CA SER A 349 -14.81 14.82 15.10
C SER A 349 -14.51 14.30 16.50
N ARG A 350 -14.62 15.19 17.48
CA ARG A 350 -14.46 14.85 18.90
C ARG A 350 -15.56 13.94 19.42
N GLU A 351 -16.78 14.14 18.94
CA GLU A 351 -17.96 13.32 19.27
C GLU A 351 -17.77 11.89 18.76
N ALA A 352 -17.31 11.74 17.51
CA ALA A 352 -16.98 10.44 16.94
C ALA A 352 -15.91 9.70 17.76
N ALA A 353 -14.87 10.40 18.21
CA ALA A 353 -13.84 9.82 19.07
C ALA A 353 -14.43 9.35 20.42
N ASN A 354 -15.32 10.13 21.02
CA ASN A 354 -15.99 9.74 22.26
C ASN A 354 -16.90 8.52 22.06
N ASP A 355 -17.60 8.42 20.93
CA ASP A 355 -18.44 7.27 20.59
C ASP A 355 -17.62 5.98 20.46
N VAL A 356 -16.44 6.06 19.85
CA VAL A 356 -15.48 4.94 19.78
C VAL A 356 -15.01 4.56 21.18
N CYS A 357 -14.63 5.53 22.03
CA CYS A 357 -14.21 5.25 23.42
C CYS A 357 -15.31 4.60 24.28
N ARG A 358 -16.60 4.75 23.95
CA ARG A 358 -17.68 4.05 24.65
C ARG A 358 -17.70 2.54 24.38
N HIS A 359 -17.18 2.12 23.23
CA HIS A 359 -17.16 0.71 22.81
C HIS A 359 -15.80 0.06 23.05
N LEU A 360 -14.72 0.83 22.93
CA LEU A 360 -13.36 0.32 22.99
C LEU A 360 -12.50 1.15 23.96
N LYS A 361 -12.03 0.50 25.03
CA LYS A 361 -11.14 1.12 26.02
C LYS A 361 -9.72 1.26 25.46
N LEU A 362 -9.05 2.34 25.83
CA LEU A 362 -7.66 2.60 25.41
C LEU A 362 -6.71 1.47 25.84
N SER A 363 -6.86 0.94 27.06
CA SER A 363 -6.07 -0.19 27.54
C SER A 363 -6.23 -1.42 26.65
N SER A 364 -7.45 -1.74 26.22
CA SER A 364 -7.70 -2.85 25.29
C SER A 364 -6.99 -2.66 23.95
N ILE A 365 -6.94 -1.43 23.41
CA ILE A 365 -6.20 -1.13 22.17
C ILE A 365 -4.71 -1.36 22.39
N ILE A 366 -4.14 -0.84 23.49
CA ILE A 366 -2.72 -0.99 23.83
C ILE A 366 -2.34 -2.48 23.95
N GLN A 367 -3.18 -3.29 24.59
CA GLN A 367 -2.92 -4.73 24.74
C GLN A 367 -2.89 -5.47 23.40
N ARG A 368 -3.69 -5.03 22.41
CA ARG A 368 -3.69 -5.65 21.07
C ARG A 368 -2.38 -5.42 20.31
N CYS A 369 -1.69 -4.32 20.56
CA CYS A 369 -0.44 -4.01 19.88
C CYS A 369 0.71 -4.93 20.25
N ARG A 370 0.64 -5.68 21.36
CA ARG A 370 1.63 -6.71 21.71
C ARG A 370 1.81 -7.79 20.64
N ALA A 371 0.80 -8.00 19.81
CA ALA A 371 0.86 -8.94 18.71
C ALA A 371 1.55 -8.36 17.46
N PHE A 372 1.92 -7.07 17.46
CA PHE A 372 2.49 -6.42 16.30
C PHE A 372 3.98 -6.69 16.18
N GLN A 373 4.38 -7.13 15.00
CA GLN A 373 5.75 -7.48 14.64
C GLN A 373 6.20 -6.75 13.37
N ASP A 374 5.25 -6.23 12.59
CA ASP A 374 5.48 -5.55 11.33
C ASP A 374 5.19 -4.05 11.43
N PRO A 375 6.05 -3.17 10.86
CA PRO A 375 5.80 -1.73 10.81
C PRO A 375 4.43 -1.31 10.28
N VAL A 376 3.86 -2.01 9.29
CA VAL A 376 2.53 -1.67 8.75
C VAL A 376 1.45 -1.78 9.82
N GLN A 377 1.63 -2.67 10.80
CA GLN A 377 0.62 -2.91 11.83
C GLN A 377 0.48 -1.72 12.79
N PHE A 378 1.55 -0.95 12.98
CA PHE A 378 1.56 0.21 13.86
C PHE A 378 0.86 1.45 13.29
N GLN A 379 0.65 1.53 11.96
CA GLN A 379 0.13 2.75 11.34
C GLN A 379 -1.26 3.14 11.87
N GLY A 380 -2.22 2.20 11.82
CA GLY A 380 -3.57 2.42 12.33
C GLY A 380 -3.59 2.66 13.84
N PHE A 381 -2.72 1.99 14.59
CA PHE A 381 -2.61 2.17 16.04
C PHE A 381 -2.18 3.59 16.43
N LEU A 382 -1.09 4.08 15.85
CA LEU A 382 -0.53 5.39 16.20
C LEU A 382 -1.52 6.51 15.88
N ASP A 383 -2.16 6.46 14.71
CA ASP A 383 -3.14 7.48 14.31
C ASP A 383 -4.43 7.40 15.14
N LEU A 384 -4.96 6.18 15.37
CA LEU A 384 -6.16 6.01 16.19
C LEU A 384 -5.91 6.50 17.63
N MET A 385 -4.82 6.07 18.27
CA MET A 385 -4.51 6.46 19.64
C MET A 385 -4.33 7.98 19.74
N LYS A 386 -3.66 8.62 18.79
CA LYS A 386 -3.53 10.09 18.73
C LYS A 386 -4.90 10.78 18.68
N LYS A 387 -5.86 10.26 17.92
CA LYS A 387 -7.23 10.81 17.78
C LYS A 387 -8.08 10.59 19.04
N LEU A 388 -7.97 9.41 19.67
CA LEU A 388 -8.75 9.07 20.85
C LEU A 388 -8.23 9.75 22.12
N LEU A 389 -6.92 9.90 22.27
CA LEU A 389 -6.30 10.35 23.52
C LEU A 389 -6.60 11.82 23.84
N ASN A 390 -7.01 12.09 25.08
CA ASN A 390 -7.36 13.42 25.56
C ASN A 390 -7.26 13.53 27.08
N LEU A 391 -7.47 14.73 27.63
CA LEU A 391 -7.34 15.00 29.06
C LEU A 391 -8.36 14.26 29.95
N SER A 392 -9.52 13.86 29.43
CA SER A 392 -10.53 13.16 30.22
C SER A 392 -10.28 11.66 30.27
N ASN A 393 -9.94 11.02 29.15
CA ASN A 393 -9.73 9.56 29.11
C ASN A 393 -8.30 9.13 29.46
N ILE A 394 -7.31 10.03 29.48
CA ILE A 394 -5.94 9.67 29.88
C ILE A 394 -5.89 9.17 31.33
N GLN A 395 -6.81 9.63 32.17
CA GLN A 395 -6.91 9.23 33.58
C GLN A 395 -7.37 7.77 33.74
N GLU A 396 -7.90 7.16 32.68
CA GLU A 396 -8.33 5.76 32.66
C GLU A 396 -7.15 4.79 32.45
N LEU A 397 -5.99 5.29 32.01
CA LEU A 397 -4.80 4.45 31.79
C LEU A 397 -4.08 4.19 33.12
N GLU A 398 -3.86 2.92 33.42
CA GLU A 398 -3.09 2.50 34.57
C GLU A 398 -1.58 2.49 34.28
N GLU A 399 -0.76 2.42 35.33
CA GLU A 399 0.70 2.37 35.18
C GLU A 399 1.16 1.18 34.32
N ALA A 400 0.50 0.03 34.44
CA ALA A 400 0.78 -1.16 33.62
C ALA A 400 0.47 -0.94 32.12
N ASP A 401 -0.58 -0.17 31.81
CA ASP A 401 -0.91 0.18 30.41
C ASP A 401 0.16 1.10 29.83
N LEU A 402 0.62 2.09 30.59
CA LEU A 402 1.65 3.03 30.17
C LEU A 402 3.02 2.36 29.99
N VAL A 403 3.37 1.38 30.83
CA VAL A 403 4.56 0.54 30.66
C VAL A 403 4.47 -0.29 29.39
N THR A 404 3.31 -0.91 29.14
CA THR A 404 3.07 -1.67 27.91
C THR A 404 3.18 -0.78 26.68
N LEU A 405 2.50 0.37 26.69
CA LEU A 405 2.56 1.36 25.62
C LEU A 405 4.00 1.79 25.33
N SER A 406 4.79 2.05 26.37
CA SER A 406 6.19 2.46 26.21
C SER A 406 7.04 1.39 25.54
N MET A 407 6.79 0.11 25.85
CA MET A 407 7.47 -1.01 25.20
C MET A 407 7.09 -1.13 23.73
N GLU A 408 5.79 -1.09 23.40
CA GLU A 408 5.33 -1.19 22.00
C GLU A 408 5.80 0.00 21.15
N LEU A 409 5.82 1.22 21.72
CA LEU A 409 6.34 2.39 21.02
C LEU A 409 7.85 2.33 20.83
N LYS A 410 8.60 1.68 21.73
CA LYS A 410 10.03 1.45 21.54
C LYS A 410 10.30 0.47 20.39
N VAL A 411 9.51 -0.61 20.30
CA VAL A 411 9.57 -1.53 19.14
C VAL A 411 9.28 -0.77 17.85
N CYS A 412 8.22 0.04 17.83
CA CYS A 412 7.87 0.90 16.70
C CYS A 412 9.01 1.89 16.33
N HIS A 413 9.65 2.50 17.33
CA HIS A 413 10.78 3.41 17.15
C HIS A 413 11.96 2.71 16.48
N ASP A 414 12.31 1.51 16.93
CA ASP A 414 13.43 0.74 16.35
C ASP A 414 13.17 0.37 14.88
N GLN A 415 11.90 0.17 14.50
CA GLN A 415 11.50 -0.07 13.12
C GLN A 415 11.54 1.19 12.24
N CYS A 416 11.46 2.39 12.82
CA CYS A 416 11.47 3.65 12.05
C CYS A 416 12.79 3.88 11.30
N GLN A 417 13.89 3.23 11.72
CA GLN A 417 15.17 3.28 11.00
C GLN A 417 15.05 2.68 9.58
N TYR A 418 14.23 1.64 9.44
CA TYR A 418 14.02 0.93 8.17
C TYR A 418 12.76 1.41 7.44
N PHE A 419 11.74 1.88 8.18
CA PHE A 419 10.44 2.31 7.66
C PHE A 419 10.16 3.77 8.03
N GLN A 420 10.79 4.68 7.29
CA GLN A 420 10.77 6.12 7.60
C GLN A 420 9.36 6.73 7.61
N ASN A 421 8.41 6.18 6.86
CA ASN A 421 7.02 6.66 6.83
C ASN A 421 6.29 6.49 8.18
N LEU A 422 6.80 5.67 9.10
CA LEU A 422 6.23 5.48 10.43
C LEU A 422 6.63 6.58 11.41
N ALA A 423 7.80 7.21 11.20
CA ALA A 423 8.35 8.22 12.10
C ALA A 423 7.40 9.41 12.34
N PRO A 424 6.78 10.03 11.30
CA PRO A 424 5.84 11.14 11.53
C PRO A 424 4.61 10.75 12.36
N LEU A 425 4.10 9.52 12.21
CA LEU A 425 2.97 9.02 13.00
C LEU A 425 3.37 8.84 14.47
N LEU A 426 4.56 8.28 14.71
CA LEU A 426 5.10 8.10 16.05
C LEU A 426 5.33 9.46 16.73
N ASP A 427 5.96 10.43 16.05
CA ASP A 427 6.22 11.76 16.59
C ASP A 427 4.93 12.52 16.92
N ALA A 428 3.93 12.43 16.05
CA ALA A 428 2.64 13.05 16.28
C ALA A 428 1.92 12.44 17.48
N PHE A 429 2.01 11.11 17.64
CA PHE A 429 1.44 10.43 18.80
C PHE A 429 2.21 10.74 20.09
N LEU A 430 3.54 10.70 20.08
CA LEU A 430 4.38 11.05 21.24
C LEU A 430 4.13 12.49 21.71
N THR A 431 4.05 13.43 20.76
CA THR A 431 3.72 14.83 21.05
C THR A 431 2.36 14.93 21.75
N LYS A 432 1.35 14.22 21.24
CA LYS A 432 0.02 14.18 21.85
C LYS A 432 0.04 13.55 23.24
N LEU A 433 0.73 12.42 23.40
CA LEU A 433 0.87 11.66 24.65
C LEU A 433 1.51 12.52 25.75
N VAL A 434 2.65 13.15 25.45
CA VAL A 434 3.33 14.05 26.37
C VAL A 434 2.46 15.27 26.68
N ALA A 435 1.75 15.82 25.69
CA ALA A 435 0.88 16.98 25.91
C ALA A 435 -0.26 16.69 26.91
N VAL A 436 -0.86 15.49 26.87
CA VAL A 436 -2.01 15.16 27.73
C VAL A 436 -1.64 14.53 29.08
N LEU A 437 -0.53 13.77 29.17
CA LEU A 437 -0.18 13.08 30.40
C LEU A 437 0.20 14.07 31.53
N PRO A 438 -0.31 13.88 32.76
CA PRO A 438 0.18 14.65 33.91
C PRO A 438 1.69 14.46 34.08
N GLY A 439 2.41 15.53 34.45
CA GLY A 439 3.86 15.44 34.62
C GLY A 439 4.30 14.39 35.66
N SER A 440 3.46 14.08 36.65
CA SER A 440 3.72 13.03 37.65
C SER A 440 3.76 11.63 37.01
N MET A 441 2.89 11.35 36.03
CA MET A 441 2.90 10.11 35.27
C MET A 441 4.08 10.06 34.31
N LEU A 442 4.39 11.18 33.64
CA LEU A 442 5.57 11.28 32.77
C LEU A 442 6.87 11.02 33.54
N ARG A 443 6.99 11.51 34.78
CA ARG A 443 8.15 11.24 35.63
C ARG A 443 8.32 9.75 35.93
N LYS A 444 7.22 9.04 36.23
CA LYS A 444 7.25 7.58 36.41
C LYS A 444 7.65 6.86 35.13
N LEU A 445 7.10 7.30 33.99
CA LEU A 445 7.44 6.74 32.69
C LEU A 445 8.92 6.94 32.33
N LEU A 446 9.53 8.05 32.73
CA LEU A 446 10.96 8.28 32.52
C LEU A 446 11.85 7.35 33.35
N SER A 447 11.34 6.75 34.42
CA SER A 447 12.03 5.65 35.12
C SER A 447 12.01 4.34 34.31
N ASN A 448 11.16 4.24 33.27
CA ASN A 448 11.17 3.14 32.32
C ASN A 448 12.18 3.44 31.20
N GLY A 449 13.16 2.55 31.02
CA GLY A 449 14.21 2.69 30.01
C GLY A 449 13.67 2.84 28.58
N ASN A 450 12.58 2.16 28.22
CA ASN A 450 12.02 2.20 26.86
C ASN A 450 11.50 3.60 26.49
N PHE A 451 10.72 4.22 27.39
CA PHE A 451 10.21 5.57 27.15
C PHE A 451 11.32 6.62 27.16
N LYS A 452 12.24 6.53 28.13
CA LYS A 452 13.41 7.42 28.24
C LYS A 452 14.25 7.38 26.96
N THR A 453 14.67 6.19 26.53
CA THR A 453 15.49 6.02 25.32
C THR A 453 14.80 6.58 24.09
N MET A 454 13.53 6.23 23.87
CA MET A 454 12.77 6.70 22.71
C MET A 454 12.67 8.24 22.67
N ILE A 455 12.30 8.89 23.78
CA ILE A 455 12.10 10.34 23.78
C ILE A 455 13.43 11.11 23.65
N VAL A 456 14.51 10.59 24.23
CA VAL A 456 15.85 11.19 24.13
C VAL A 456 16.46 10.96 22.75
N GLU A 457 16.25 9.82 22.11
CA GLU A 457 16.79 9.58 20.76
C GLU A 457 16.06 10.40 19.69
N ARG A 458 14.73 10.54 19.80
CA ARG A 458 13.91 11.27 18.82
C ARG A 458 13.93 12.79 19.01
N GLY A 459 13.91 13.27 20.25
CA GLY A 459 13.91 14.70 20.54
C GLY A 459 12.66 15.46 20.08
N GLY A 460 12.87 16.59 19.41
CA GLY A 460 11.81 17.37 18.79
C GLY A 460 10.80 18.00 19.78
N ILE A 461 9.57 18.22 19.29
CA ILE A 461 8.49 18.88 20.04
C ILE A 461 8.09 18.08 21.30
N ALA A 462 8.08 16.75 21.22
CA ALA A 462 7.72 15.91 22.36
C ALA A 462 8.69 16.08 23.53
N ALA A 463 10.01 16.12 23.26
CA ALA A 463 11.03 16.38 24.28
C ALA A 463 10.90 17.79 24.86
N CYS A 464 10.66 18.81 24.02
CA CYS A 464 10.38 20.18 24.48
C CYS A 464 9.17 20.25 25.45
N LEU A 465 8.05 19.61 25.10
CA LEU A 465 6.86 19.56 25.97
C LEU A 465 7.11 18.81 27.27
N LEU A 466 7.98 17.80 27.25
CA LEU A 466 8.37 17.07 28.44
C LEU A 466 9.19 17.97 29.38
N ILE A 467 10.14 18.74 28.82
CA ILE A 467 10.92 19.73 29.56
C ILE A 467 9.98 20.76 30.21
N ASP A 468 9.00 21.30 29.48
CA ASP A 468 7.99 22.22 30.02
C ASP A 468 7.34 21.67 31.29
N LYS A 469 6.93 20.40 31.25
CA LYS A 469 6.23 19.75 32.36
C LYS A 469 7.15 19.46 33.53
N LEU A 470 8.41 19.09 33.28
CA LEU A 470 9.39 18.85 34.34
C LEU A 470 9.81 20.16 35.02
N ALA A 471 10.01 21.23 34.24
CA ALA A 471 10.44 22.55 34.73
C ALA A 471 9.43 23.19 35.69
N VAL A 472 8.13 22.96 35.50
CA VAL A 472 7.06 23.52 36.34
C VAL A 472 6.89 22.77 37.67
N GLN A 473 7.43 21.55 37.80
CA GLN A 473 7.08 20.69 38.94
C GLN A 473 7.81 20.98 40.25
N HIS A 474 8.79 21.88 40.30
CA HIS A 474 9.56 22.36 41.49
C HIS A 474 10.14 21.30 42.45
N ARG A 475 9.88 20.01 42.24
CA ARG A 475 10.36 18.87 43.05
C ARG A 475 11.53 18.22 42.31
N ASN A 476 12.70 18.16 42.96
CA ASN A 476 13.93 17.43 42.58
C ASN A 476 13.77 16.74 41.23
N VAL A 477 13.92 17.53 40.17
CA VAL A 477 13.97 16.99 38.82
C VAL A 477 15.32 16.30 38.74
N ASP A 478 15.34 15.09 38.21
CA ASP A 478 16.60 14.40 37.95
C ASP A 478 17.35 15.21 36.88
N ASP A 479 18.34 15.98 37.33
CA ASP A 479 19.08 16.92 36.48
C ASP A 479 19.73 16.19 35.29
N GLU A 480 20.07 14.90 35.44
CA GLU A 480 20.63 14.06 34.38
C GLU A 480 19.66 13.89 33.21
N ILE A 481 18.38 13.61 33.48
CA ILE A 481 17.37 13.44 32.43
C ILE A 481 17.12 14.76 31.69
N VAL A 482 17.13 15.89 32.42
CA VAL A 482 16.96 17.22 31.80
C VAL A 482 18.13 17.56 30.88
N VAL A 483 19.36 17.23 31.30
CA VAL A 483 20.56 17.38 30.46
C VAL A 483 20.46 16.54 29.19
N GLU A 484 20.04 15.28 29.29
CA GLU A 484 19.86 14.39 28.14
C GLU A 484 18.78 14.93 27.17
N LEU A 485 17.64 15.40 27.70
CA LEU A 485 16.57 15.97 26.89
C LEU A 485 17.02 17.26 26.18
N TRP A 486 17.74 18.16 26.85
CA TRP A 486 18.31 19.33 26.20
C TRP A 486 19.32 18.94 25.13
N THR A 487 20.19 17.99 25.41
CA THR A 487 21.16 17.47 24.43
C THR A 487 20.47 16.90 23.20
N SER A 488 19.35 16.22 23.37
CA SER A 488 18.51 15.72 22.29
C SER A 488 17.89 16.85 21.45
N VAL A 489 17.24 17.81 22.11
CA VAL A 489 16.57 18.95 21.46
C VAL A 489 17.57 19.85 20.71
N PHE A 490 18.76 20.07 21.26
CA PHE A 490 19.83 20.86 20.65
C PHE A 490 20.64 20.12 19.58
N ARG A 491 20.27 18.89 19.20
CA ARG A 491 20.71 18.31 17.92
C ARG A 491 20.21 19.12 16.72
N LEU A 492 19.15 19.92 16.93
CA LEU A 492 18.51 20.75 15.90
C LEU A 492 18.12 19.95 14.65
N GLN A 493 17.77 18.68 14.86
CA GLN A 493 17.18 17.81 13.85
C GLN A 493 15.67 17.80 14.09
N ASP A 494 14.92 18.33 13.14
CA ASP A 494 13.47 18.21 13.16
C ASP A 494 13.07 16.97 12.34
N PRO A 495 12.64 15.87 12.97
CA PRO A 495 12.23 14.67 12.25
C PRO A 495 11.01 14.89 11.32
N SER A 496 10.33 16.04 11.43
CA SER A 496 9.19 16.41 10.59
C SER A 496 9.55 17.12 9.28
N VAL A 497 10.83 17.44 9.02
CA VAL A 497 11.27 18.20 7.83
C VAL A 497 12.25 17.36 7.00
N THR A 498 11.94 17.15 5.73
CA THR A 498 12.77 16.40 4.75
C THR A 498 13.85 17.26 4.07
N GLN A 499 13.82 18.58 4.25
CA GLN A 499 14.80 19.54 3.74
C GLN A 499 15.61 20.16 4.90
N GLU A 500 16.86 20.56 4.63
CA GLU A 500 17.73 21.20 5.62
C GLU A 500 17.06 22.47 6.20
N GLY A 501 16.58 22.39 7.44
CA GLY A 501 15.95 23.50 8.15
C GLY A 501 15.16 23.08 9.39
N LEU A 502 14.92 24.02 10.31
CA LEU A 502 14.08 23.84 11.48
C LEU A 502 12.64 24.28 11.17
N SER A 503 11.62 23.48 11.52
CA SER A 503 10.24 23.89 11.28
C SER A 503 9.80 25.04 12.20
N THR A 504 8.89 25.87 11.71
CA THR A 504 8.24 26.94 12.48
C THR A 504 7.58 26.42 13.77
N PRO A 505 6.82 25.30 13.76
CA PRO A 505 6.27 24.73 15.00
C PRO A 505 7.35 24.30 16.00
N PHE A 506 8.46 23.71 15.54
CA PHE A 506 9.54 23.30 16.40
C PHE A 506 10.26 24.51 17.02
N LEU A 507 10.61 25.53 16.23
CA LEU A 507 11.22 26.77 16.72
C LEU A 507 10.34 27.47 17.77
N PHE A 508 9.03 27.56 17.50
CA PHE A 508 8.09 28.14 18.45
C PHE A 508 8.09 27.40 19.78
N GLN A 509 7.95 26.07 19.74
CA GLN A 509 7.90 25.26 20.95
C GLN A 509 9.27 25.25 21.68
N LEU A 510 10.38 25.22 20.95
CA LEU A 510 11.73 25.28 21.52
C LEU A 510 11.95 26.58 22.30
N MET A 511 11.67 27.74 21.69
CA MET A 511 11.82 29.04 22.37
C MET A 511 10.90 29.17 23.57
N LYS A 512 9.65 28.70 23.45
CA LYS A 512 8.72 28.64 24.57
C LYS A 512 9.27 27.79 25.73
N SER A 513 9.84 26.63 25.41
CA SER A 513 10.34 25.69 26.42
C SER A 513 11.59 26.20 27.12
N LEU A 514 12.49 26.84 26.38
CA LEU A 514 13.63 27.57 26.95
C LEU A 514 13.14 28.67 27.90
N GLY A 515 12.12 29.45 27.50
CA GLY A 515 11.57 30.50 28.34
C GLY A 515 10.99 29.97 29.65
N ILE A 516 10.20 28.90 29.60
CA ILE A 516 9.62 28.24 30.78
C ILE A 516 10.72 27.70 31.69
N TYR A 517 11.70 27.00 31.11
CA TYR A 517 12.81 26.40 31.86
C TYR A 517 13.67 27.45 32.57
N LEU A 518 14.14 28.47 31.84
CA LEU A 518 15.00 29.52 32.40
C LEU A 518 14.28 30.35 33.46
N ARG A 519 12.98 30.62 33.28
CA ARG A 519 12.19 31.39 34.26
C ARG A 519 12.03 30.68 35.60
N ASN A 520 11.93 29.35 35.58
CA ASN A 520 11.63 28.55 36.76
C ASN A 520 12.89 28.01 37.47
N ARG A 521 14.10 28.28 36.93
CA ARG A 521 15.39 27.92 37.54
C ARG A 521 15.83 28.95 38.58
N ASN A 522 16.52 28.50 39.63
CA ASN A 522 17.18 29.39 40.57
C ASN A 522 18.45 29.96 39.92
N LYS A 523 18.73 31.25 40.12
CA LYS A 523 19.89 31.94 39.51
C LYS A 523 21.25 31.38 39.96
N LEU A 524 21.26 30.75 41.13
CA LEU A 524 22.48 30.22 41.77
C LEU A 524 22.80 28.78 41.33
N ASP A 525 21.88 28.10 40.66
CA ASP A 525 22.09 26.70 40.26
C ASP A 525 22.83 26.63 38.91
N PRO A 526 23.69 25.60 38.71
CA PRO A 526 24.31 25.34 37.40
C PRO A 526 23.24 25.21 36.30
N ASN A 527 23.49 25.79 35.13
CA ASN A 527 22.54 25.76 34.02
C ASN A 527 23.09 24.90 32.88
N PRO A 528 22.59 23.66 32.69
CA PRO A 528 23.11 22.75 31.68
C PRO A 528 22.95 23.27 30.25
N VAL A 529 21.98 24.15 30.01
CA VAL A 529 21.81 24.82 28.71
C VAL A 529 22.99 25.76 28.43
N PHE A 530 23.42 26.53 29.42
CA PHE A 530 24.53 27.47 29.25
C PHE A 530 25.88 26.74 29.23
N GLU A 531 26.06 25.75 30.10
CA GLU A 531 27.29 24.97 30.19
C GLU A 531 27.59 24.16 28.93
N THR A 532 26.55 23.59 28.31
CA THR A 532 26.74 22.60 27.22
C THR A 532 26.26 23.10 25.86
N HIS A 533 25.27 24.01 25.83
CA HIS A 533 24.53 24.37 24.62
C HIS A 533 24.57 25.86 24.28
N SER A 534 25.48 26.65 24.88
CA SER A 534 25.59 28.09 24.64
C SER A 534 25.79 28.45 23.16
N ARG A 535 26.60 27.66 22.44
CA ARG A 535 26.86 27.88 21.02
C ARG A 535 25.60 27.64 20.18
N GLN A 536 24.89 26.54 20.43
CA GLN A 536 23.67 26.17 19.73
C GLN A 536 22.57 27.20 19.98
N LEU A 537 22.42 27.68 21.22
CA LEU A 537 21.46 28.73 21.54
C LEU A 537 21.81 30.06 20.86
N SER A 538 23.11 30.41 20.77
CA SER A 538 23.56 31.57 20.00
C SER A 538 23.17 31.46 18.53
N SER A 539 23.45 30.30 17.90
CA SER A 539 23.08 30.05 16.52
C SER A 539 21.56 30.07 16.29
N LEU A 540 20.75 29.62 17.26
CA LEU A 540 19.29 29.74 17.19
C LEU A 540 18.83 31.19 17.16
N PHE A 541 19.42 32.07 17.96
CA PHE A 541 19.09 33.50 17.91
C PHE A 541 19.45 34.13 16.56
N GLU A 542 20.59 33.74 15.98
CA GLU A 542 21.00 34.18 14.63
C GLU A 542 20.04 33.67 13.55
N ILE A 543 19.53 32.44 13.68
CA ILE A 543 18.51 31.87 12.76
C ILE A 543 17.16 32.61 12.90
N ILE A 544 16.80 33.04 14.10
CA ILE A 544 15.51 33.70 14.38
C ILE A 544 15.54 35.20 14.04
N GLU A 545 16.70 35.86 14.13
CA GLU A 545 16.84 37.31 13.88
C GLU A 545 16.22 37.77 12.54
N PRO A 546 16.42 37.07 11.39
CA PRO A 546 15.80 37.43 10.12
C PRO A 546 14.26 37.39 10.13
N LEU A 547 13.63 36.61 11.03
CA LEU A 547 12.16 36.53 11.13
C LEU A 547 11.53 37.86 11.55
N SER A 548 12.32 38.80 12.06
CA SER A 548 11.87 40.17 12.36
C SER A 548 11.37 40.94 11.15
N ALA A 549 11.80 40.57 9.93
CA ALA A 549 11.32 41.16 8.69
C ALA A 549 9.94 40.61 8.25
N ASN A 550 9.51 39.48 8.82
CA ASN A 550 8.26 38.82 8.44
C ASN A 550 7.07 39.36 9.23
N THR A 551 5.91 39.47 8.59
CA THR A 551 4.67 39.99 9.21
C THR A 551 3.67 38.90 9.59
N ASP A 552 3.95 37.63 9.28
CA ASP A 552 3.06 36.53 9.63
C ASP A 552 3.04 36.26 11.15
N SER A 553 1.89 35.79 11.65
CA SER A 553 1.67 35.59 13.08
C SER A 553 2.61 34.55 13.70
N ALA A 554 3.08 33.57 12.92
CA ALA A 554 3.94 32.52 13.43
C ALA A 554 5.36 33.05 13.66
N SER A 555 5.93 33.76 12.68
CA SER A 555 7.21 34.46 12.81
C SER A 555 7.22 35.44 13.99
N GLN A 556 6.16 36.23 14.15
CA GLN A 556 6.05 37.18 15.27
C GLN A 556 5.97 36.47 16.62
N SER A 557 5.26 35.35 16.71
CA SER A 557 5.17 34.55 17.94
C SER A 557 6.51 33.92 18.33
N ILE A 558 7.27 33.42 17.34
CA ILE A 558 8.62 32.90 17.56
C ILE A 558 9.54 34.02 18.06
N LEU A 559 9.53 35.17 17.38
CA LEU A 559 10.38 36.31 17.75
C LEU A 559 10.10 36.81 19.16
N ASN A 560 8.82 36.89 19.56
CA ASN A 560 8.44 37.29 20.92
C ASN A 560 8.96 36.31 21.98
N ASN A 561 8.84 35.00 21.74
CA ASN A 561 9.41 33.99 22.63
C ASN A 561 10.95 34.09 22.66
N ALA A 562 11.59 34.25 21.51
CA ALA A 562 13.04 34.37 21.42
C ALA A 562 13.57 35.60 22.16
N ARG A 563 12.88 36.75 22.07
CA ARG A 563 13.20 37.95 22.85
C ARG A 563 13.05 37.73 24.35
N PHE A 564 11.98 37.04 24.78
CA PHE A 564 11.82 36.69 26.18
C PHE A 564 12.99 35.81 26.67
N VAL A 565 13.38 34.80 25.89
CA VAL A 565 14.54 33.94 26.20
C VAL A 565 15.83 34.77 26.22
N ALA A 566 16.06 35.64 25.24
CA ALA A 566 17.24 36.52 25.20
C ALA A 566 17.32 37.43 26.44
N GLY A 567 16.19 37.99 26.87
CA GLY A 567 16.11 38.76 28.11
C GLY A 567 16.47 37.94 29.34
N MET A 568 15.97 36.70 29.43
CA MET A 568 16.34 35.76 30.50
C MET A 568 17.83 35.39 30.48
N VAL A 569 18.40 35.16 29.30
CA VAL A 569 19.84 34.87 29.12
C VAL A 569 20.68 36.02 29.65
N VAL A 570 20.38 37.25 29.22
CA VAL A 570 21.08 38.45 29.67
C VAL A 570 20.98 38.58 31.19
N GLU A 571 19.79 38.46 31.76
CA GLU A 571 19.56 38.61 33.21
C GLU A 571 20.22 37.52 34.06
N LEU A 572 20.33 36.29 33.55
CA LEU A 572 20.93 35.17 34.28
C LEU A 572 22.46 35.19 34.21
N LEU A 573 23.03 35.62 33.09
CA LEU A 573 24.48 35.70 32.88
C LEU A 573 25.08 37.04 33.33
N LYS A 574 24.24 38.06 33.56
CA LYS A 574 24.68 39.36 34.07
C LYS A 574 25.38 39.17 35.42
N ASP A 575 26.52 39.83 35.55
CA ASP A 575 27.37 39.81 36.74
C ASP A 575 28.02 38.44 37.07
N GLN A 576 28.01 37.47 36.13
CA GLN A 576 28.74 36.20 36.23
C GLN A 576 30.10 36.24 35.50
N ALA A 577 31.03 35.37 35.91
CA ALA A 577 32.27 35.15 35.18
C ALA A 577 32.01 34.21 33.99
N LEU A 578 32.01 34.76 32.77
CA LEU A 578 31.59 34.05 31.57
C LEU A 578 32.76 33.35 30.86
N THR A 579 32.50 32.14 30.36
CA THR A 579 33.35 31.50 29.35
C THR A 579 33.25 32.24 28.01
N SER A 580 34.11 31.89 27.05
CA SER A 580 34.06 32.47 25.69
C SER A 580 32.74 32.19 24.98
N GLN A 581 32.16 31.00 25.17
CA GLN A 581 30.89 30.61 24.56
C GLN A 581 29.71 31.33 25.21
N GLU A 582 29.70 31.47 26.54
CA GLU A 582 28.67 32.22 27.25
C GLU A 582 28.75 33.73 26.94
N SER A 583 29.96 34.26 26.75
CA SER A 583 30.16 35.64 26.29
C SER A 583 29.58 35.87 24.89
N GLN A 584 29.75 34.90 23.97
CA GLN A 584 29.11 34.96 22.65
C GLN A 584 27.59 34.92 22.78
N LEU A 585 27.05 34.00 23.57
CA LEU A 585 25.61 33.89 23.84
C LEU A 585 25.03 35.19 24.40
N PHE A 586 25.70 35.80 25.39
CA PHE A 586 25.30 37.07 25.97
C PHE A 586 25.24 38.19 24.92
N ASN A 587 26.25 38.28 24.05
CA ASN A 587 26.31 39.27 22.99
C ASN A 587 25.20 39.08 21.95
N THR A 588 24.98 37.85 21.47
CA THR A 588 23.94 37.54 20.49
C THR A 588 22.54 37.77 21.06
N ALA A 589 22.30 37.40 22.32
CA ALA A 589 21.05 37.69 23.02
C ALA A 589 20.79 39.21 23.12
N THR A 590 21.82 39.98 23.49
CA THR A 590 21.73 41.45 23.56
C THR A 590 21.41 42.06 22.21
N LYS A 591 22.06 41.59 21.13
CA LYS A 591 21.79 42.04 19.76
C LYS A 591 20.33 41.78 19.36
N LEU A 592 19.78 40.59 19.65
CA LEU A 592 18.40 40.24 19.33
C LEU A 592 17.37 41.12 20.06
N LEU A 593 17.69 41.61 21.26
CA LEU A 593 16.85 42.57 21.99
C LEU A 593 16.90 43.97 21.37
N LEU A 594 18.05 44.38 20.83
CA LEU A 594 18.27 45.71 20.27
C LEU A 594 17.82 45.88 18.81
N SER A 595 17.58 44.79 18.07
CA SER A 595 17.27 44.79 16.63
C SER A 595 15.93 45.42 16.24
N ASN A 596 15.26 46.16 17.13
CA ASN A 596 13.98 46.82 16.86
C ASN A 596 13.69 48.07 17.71
N GLU A 597 14.70 48.77 18.23
CA GLU A 597 14.47 50.19 18.52
C GLU A 597 14.23 50.90 17.18
N PRO A 598 13.06 51.54 16.96
CA PRO A 598 12.90 52.37 15.78
C PRO A 598 13.97 53.46 15.86
N LEU A 599 14.76 53.62 14.80
CA LEU A 599 15.58 54.81 14.59
C LEU A 599 14.65 56.02 14.63
N THR A 600 14.46 56.60 15.81
CA THR A 600 13.93 57.95 15.95
C THR A 600 14.91 58.84 15.24
N MET A 601 14.53 59.30 14.05
CA MET A 601 15.21 60.38 13.36
C MET A 601 15.42 61.52 14.36
N SER A 602 16.67 61.86 14.64
CA SER A 602 17.05 63.19 15.10
C SER A 602 17.92 63.79 14.02
N SER A 603 17.38 64.90 13.50
CA SER A 603 17.98 65.91 12.63
C SER A 603 19.30 66.44 13.16
#